data_AF-A0A2A8Q0C6-F1
#
_entry.id   AF-A0A2A8Q0C6-F1
#
_cell.length_a   1.000
_cell.length_b   1.000
_cell.length_c   1.000
_cell.angle_alpha   90.00
_cell.angle_beta   90.00
_cell.angle_gamma   90.00
#
_symmetry.space_group_name_H-M   'P 1'
#
loop_
_entity.id
_entity.type
_entity.pdbx_description
1 polymer ?
#
loop_
_entity_poly.entity_id
_entity_poly.type
_entity_poly.pdbx_seq_one_letter_code
_entity_poly.pdbx_strand_id
1 'polypeptide(L)'
;MEVHKAITAHSRKQNGIVKTFLQLDAQREAAIEAAISLASNGKEFSVDVINLVTNQINDLAKQGVAPQRKLVTEDMVMEYVSRVHEKEGR
;
A
#
# COMPACT_ATOMS: atom_id res chain seq x y z
N MET A 1 -14.42 39.18 -6.15
CA MET A 1 -13.32 38.41 -6.74
C MET A 1 -13.00 37.20 -5.85
N GLU A 2 -12.84 36.03 -6.48
CA GLU A 2 -11.82 34.99 -6.18
C GLU A 2 -11.94 34.00 -5.00
N VAL A 3 -13.02 33.93 -4.21
CA VAL A 3 -13.15 32.82 -3.20
C VAL A 3 -13.56 31.48 -3.82
N HIS A 4 -14.46 31.49 -4.82
CA HIS A 4 -14.96 30.25 -5.44
C HIS A 4 -13.90 29.50 -6.26
N LYS A 5 -12.94 30.21 -6.87
CA LYS A 5 -11.83 29.59 -7.61
C LYS A 5 -10.84 28.89 -6.67
N ALA A 6 -10.53 29.50 -5.54
CA ALA A 6 -9.60 28.93 -4.56
C ALA A 6 -10.14 27.62 -3.94
N ILE A 7 -11.43 27.58 -3.59
CA ILE A 7 -12.09 26.38 -3.06
C ILE A 7 -12.13 25.25 -4.12
N THR A 8 -12.43 25.61 -5.37
CA THR A 8 -12.49 24.63 -6.47
C THR A 8 -11.11 24.04 -6.76
N ALA A 9 -10.05 24.85 -6.74
CA ALA A 9 -8.68 24.37 -6.92
C ALA A 9 -8.23 23.45 -5.76
N HIS A 10 -8.59 23.81 -4.53
CA HIS A 10 -8.30 23.00 -3.34
C HIS A 10 -8.97 21.63 -3.40
N SER A 11 -10.28 21.58 -3.69
CA SER A 11 -11.04 20.32 -3.81
C SER A 11 -10.53 19.43 -4.94
N ARG A 12 -10.19 20.00 -6.11
CA ARG A 12 -9.59 19.23 -7.23
C ARG A 12 -8.24 18.62 -6.86
N LYS A 13 -7.39 19.37 -6.14
CA LYS A 13 -6.08 18.89 -5.67
C LYS A 13 -6.25 17.72 -4.69
N GLN A 14 -7.16 17.83 -3.72
CA GLN A 14 -7.44 16.76 -2.78
C GLN A 14 -7.96 15.50 -3.46
N ASN A 15 -8.91 15.65 -4.41
CA ASN A 15 -9.43 14.51 -5.18
C ASN A 15 -8.34 13.80 -5.99
N GLY A 16 -7.39 14.55 -6.56
CA GLY A 16 -6.24 13.97 -7.26
C GLY A 16 -5.33 13.16 -6.34
N ILE A 17 -5.08 13.66 -5.12
CA ILE A 17 -4.29 12.95 -4.10
C ILE A 17 -5.00 11.66 -3.67
N VAL A 18 -6.31 11.72 -3.38
CA VAL A 18 -7.09 10.54 -3.00
C VAL A 18 -7.07 9.48 -4.10
N LYS A 19 -7.26 9.87 -5.37
CA LYS A 19 -7.21 8.93 -6.50
C LYS A 19 -5.84 8.26 -6.61
N THR A 20 -4.76 9.03 -6.50
CA THR A 20 -3.40 8.51 -6.55
C THR A 20 -3.12 7.56 -5.39
N PHE A 21 -3.57 7.90 -4.19
CA PHE A 21 -3.48 7.04 -3.01
C PHE A 21 -4.17 5.70 -3.24
N LEU A 22 -5.41 5.69 -3.74
CA LEU A 22 -6.15 4.45 -4.01
C LEU A 22 -5.44 3.57 -5.04
N GLN A 23 -4.82 4.16 -6.06
CA GLN A 23 -4.05 3.42 -7.06
C GLN A 23 -2.78 2.79 -6.48
N LEU A 24 -2.07 3.51 -5.60
CA LEU A 24 -0.89 2.99 -4.93
C LEU A 24 -1.25 1.92 -3.90
N ASP A 25 -2.35 2.09 -3.16
CA ASP A 25 -2.82 1.12 -2.17
C ASP A 25 -3.22 -0.20 -2.85
N ALA A 26 -3.90 -0.13 -4.00
CA ALA A 26 -4.20 -1.31 -4.81
C ALA A 26 -2.95 -2.02 -5.36
N GLN A 27 -1.93 -1.26 -5.79
CA GLN A 27 -0.65 -1.83 -6.22
C GLN A 27 0.10 -2.51 -5.06
N ARG A 28 0.06 -1.90 -3.87
CA ARG A 28 0.64 -2.46 -2.66
C ARG A 28 -0.05 -3.78 -2.30
N GLU A 29 -1.38 -3.84 -2.38
CA GLU A 29 -2.13 -5.06 -2.10
C GLU A 29 -1.76 -6.19 -3.07
N ALA A 30 -1.73 -5.91 -4.37
CA ALA A 30 -1.33 -6.89 -5.39
C ALA A 30 0.11 -7.40 -5.18
N ALA A 31 1.03 -6.54 -4.77
CA ALA A 31 2.41 -6.93 -4.47
C ALA A 31 2.49 -7.81 -3.20
N ILE A 32 1.68 -7.53 -2.19
CA ILE A 32 1.58 -8.35 -0.97
C ILE A 32 1.02 -9.73 -1.31
N GLU A 33 -0.06 -9.80 -2.09
CA GLU A 33 -0.65 -11.08 -2.53
C GLU A 33 0.35 -11.92 -3.32
N ALA A 34 1.12 -11.30 -4.22
CA ALA A 34 2.16 -11.98 -4.97
C ALA A 34 3.26 -12.54 -4.05
N ALA A 35 3.72 -11.75 -3.07
CA ALA A 35 4.74 -12.19 -2.11
C ALA A 35 4.23 -13.36 -1.24
N ILE A 36 2.99 -13.28 -0.73
CA ILE A 36 2.35 -14.35 0.03
C ILE A 36 2.23 -15.62 -0.82
N SER A 37 1.81 -15.49 -2.08
CA SER A 37 1.69 -16.63 -3.00
C SER A 37 3.03 -17.31 -3.26
N LEU A 38 4.10 -16.53 -3.47
CA LEU A 38 5.45 -17.09 -3.63
C LEU A 38 5.91 -17.78 -2.35
N ALA A 39 5.77 -17.12 -1.20
CA ALA A 39 6.16 -17.64 0.11
C ALA A 39 5.40 -18.94 0.48
N SER A 40 4.08 -19.01 0.24
CA SER A 40 3.29 -20.21 0.52
C SER A 40 3.66 -21.40 -0.36
N ASN A 41 4.16 -21.13 -1.57
CA ASN A 41 4.70 -22.16 -2.48
C ASN A 41 6.17 -22.51 -2.19
N GLY A 42 6.77 -21.95 -1.12
CA GLY A 42 8.18 -22.18 -0.78
C GLY A 42 9.16 -21.60 -1.80
N LYS A 43 8.73 -20.61 -2.59
CA LYS A 43 9.57 -19.90 -3.57
C LYS A 43 10.20 -18.68 -2.92
N GLU A 44 11.34 -18.27 -3.46
CA GLU A 44 11.94 -16.98 -3.12
C GLU A 44 10.96 -15.84 -3.47
N PHE A 45 10.82 -14.90 -2.54
CA PHE A 45 10.01 -13.70 -2.71
C PHE A 45 10.81 -12.50 -2.20
N SER A 46 10.37 -11.29 -2.55
CA SER A 46 10.97 -10.05 -2.06
C SER A 46 9.88 -9.09 -1.63
N VAL A 47 10.20 -8.28 -0.61
CA VAL A 47 9.35 -7.19 -0.12
C VAL A 47 9.72 -5.84 -0.72
N ASP A 48 10.70 -5.78 -1.62
CA ASP A 48 11.21 -4.53 -2.19
C ASP A 48 10.14 -3.77 -2.97
N VAL A 49 9.35 -4.48 -3.79
CA VAL A 49 8.26 -3.88 -4.56
C VAL A 49 7.18 -3.33 -3.63
N ILE A 50 6.83 -4.07 -2.57
CA ILE A 50 5.86 -3.65 -1.55
C ILE A 50 6.35 -2.37 -0.86
N ASN A 51 7.63 -2.34 -0.48
CA ASN A 51 8.24 -1.21 0.22
C ASN A 51 8.45 0.00 -0.69
N LEU A 52 8.74 -0.21 -1.97
CA LEU A 52 8.81 0.86 -2.97
C LEU A 52 7.47 1.59 -3.07
N VAL A 53 6.38 0.84 -3.24
CA VAL A 53 5.02 1.42 -3.31
C VAL A 53 4.62 2.04 -1.97
N THR A 54 4.97 1.39 -0.85
CA THR A 54 4.73 1.93 0.50
C THR A 54 5.43 3.28 0.71
N ASN A 55 6.65 3.45 0.20
CA ASN A 55 7.36 4.73 0.24
C ASN A 55 6.66 5.79 -0.61
N GLN A 56 6.18 5.44 -1.81
CA GLN A 56 5.39 6.35 -2.64
C GLN A 56 4.10 6.80 -1.94
N ILE A 57 3.41 5.89 -1.25
CA ILE A 57 2.25 6.23 -0.41
C ILE A 57 2.65 7.19 0.71
N ASN A 58 3.75 6.91 1.42
CA ASN A 58 4.22 7.75 2.52
C ASN A 58 4.66 9.15 2.06
N ASP A 59 5.23 9.25 0.87
CA ASP A 59 5.58 10.52 0.24
C ASP A 59 4.33 11.31 -0.16
N LEU A 60 3.30 10.64 -0.68
CA LEU A 60 2.01 11.26 -0.96
C LEU A 60 1.31 11.71 0.33
N ALA A 61 1.40 10.93 1.40
CA ALA A 61 0.81 11.20 2.71
C ALA A 61 1.40 12.46 3.39
N LYS A 62 2.64 12.84 3.09
CA LYS A 62 3.25 14.11 3.55
C LYS A 62 2.44 15.34 3.12
N GLN A 63 1.58 15.22 2.10
CA GLN A 63 0.67 16.28 1.65
C GLN A 63 -0.60 16.41 2.51
N GLY A 64 -0.78 15.57 3.54
CA GLY A 64 -1.79 15.70 4.60
C GLY A 64 -3.17 15.10 4.31
N VAL A 65 -3.39 14.53 3.13
CA VAL A 65 -4.71 14.00 2.71
C VAL A 65 -4.78 12.47 2.76
N ALA A 66 -3.64 11.79 2.64
CA ALA A 66 -3.56 10.32 2.62
C ALA A 66 -2.89 9.79 3.91
N PRO A 67 -3.27 8.60 4.39
CA PRO A 67 -2.61 7.97 5.53
C PRO A 67 -1.24 7.40 5.16
N GLN A 68 -0.34 7.35 6.14
CA GLN A 68 0.93 6.63 6.02
C GLN A 68 0.73 5.12 6.22
N ARG A 69 1.63 4.32 5.64
CA ARG A 69 1.66 2.86 5.72
C ARG A 69 3.00 2.39 6.27
N LYS A 70 2.97 1.30 7.05
CA LYS A 70 4.17 0.66 7.58
C LYS A 70 4.88 -0.13 6.47
N LEU A 71 6.21 -0.08 6.46
CA LEU A 71 7.05 -0.96 5.65
C LEU A 71 6.84 -2.42 6.07
N VAL A 72 6.98 -3.31 5.10
CA VAL A 72 6.81 -4.75 5.25
C VAL A 72 8.19 -5.41 5.28
N THR A 73 8.38 -6.36 6.18
CA THR A 73 9.56 -7.21 6.24
C THR A 73 9.22 -8.61 5.76
N GLU A 74 10.23 -9.38 5.36
CA GLU A 74 10.06 -10.79 4.98
C GLU A 74 9.46 -11.60 6.13
N ASP A 75 9.90 -11.35 7.37
CA ASP A 75 9.34 -11.97 8.57
C ASP A 75 7.83 -11.76 8.70
N MET A 76 7.32 -10.57 8.38
CA MET A 76 5.87 -10.29 8.43
C MET A 76 5.09 -11.13 7.41
N VAL A 77 5.66 -11.37 6.23
CA VAL A 77 5.05 -12.21 5.19
C VAL A 77 5.08 -13.68 5.62
N MET A 78 6.22 -14.15 6.11
CA MET A 78 6.39 -15.53 6.57
C MET A 78 5.47 -15.83 7.77
N GLU A 79 5.40 -14.95 8.76
CA GLU A 79 4.49 -15.10 9.91
C GLU A 79 3.03 -15.22 9.46
N TYR A 80 2.63 -14.40 8.48
CA TYR A 80 1.29 -14.47 7.91
C TYR A 80 1.03 -15.82 7.25
N VAL A 81 1.93 -16.27 6.37
CA VAL A 81 1.82 -17.56 5.66
C VAL A 81 1.78 -18.74 6.63
N SER A 82 2.69 -18.77 7.62
CA SER A 82 2.71 -19.80 8.65
C SER A 82 1.39 -19.87 9.40
N ARG A 83 0.84 -18.73 9.82
CA ARG A 83 -0.45 -18.67 10.52
C ARG A 83 -1.62 -19.12 9.66
N VAL A 84 -1.59 -18.86 8.35
CA VAL A 84 -2.63 -19.33 7.42
C VAL A 84 -2.56 -20.85 7.27
N HIS A 85 -1.37 -21.41 7.03
CA HIS A 85 -1.19 -22.86 6.92
C HIS A 85 -1.61 -23.60 8.20
N GLU A 86 -1.31 -23.06 9.39
CA GLU A 86 -1.74 -23.65 10.66
C GLU A 86 -3.27 -23.67 10.85
N LYS A 87 -3.99 -22.73 10.23
CA LYS A 87 -5.46 -22.67 10.29
C LYS A 87 -6.13 -23.61 9.29
N GLU A 88 -5.52 -23.80 8.11
CA GLU A 88 -6.06 -24.70 7.08
C GLU A 88 -5.77 -26.18 7.37
N GLY A 89 -4.74 -26.47 8.16
CA GLY A 89 -4.39 -27.83 8.60
C GLY A 89 -5.18 -28.35 9.83
N ARG A 90 -6.16 -27.60 10.35
CA ARG A 90 -7.05 -27.99 11.45
C ARG A 90 -8.46 -28.27 10.94
#